data_AF-A0A2A9G0E3-F1
#
_entry.id   AF-A0A2A9G0E3-F1
#
_cell.length_a   1.000
_cell.length_b   1.000
_cell.length_c   1.000
_cell.angle_alpha   90.00
_cell.angle_beta   90.00
_cell.angle_gamma   90.00
#
_symmetry.space_group_name_H-M   'P 1'
#
loop_
_entity.id
_entity.type
_entity.pdbx_description
1 polymer ?
#
loop_
_entity_poly.entity_id
_entity_poly.type
_entity_poly.pdbx_seq_one_letter_code
_entity_poly.pdbx_strand_id
1 'polypeptide(L)'
;MSNSIEKMKQNDLLVEIHPGGEADIPRLNELLRLHDEYIDGIEFTYAKNLGGNQVQFCYDHPDTFTNKQAEIAQRIVSEVKNKFMATK
;
A
#
# COMPACT_ATOMS: atom_id res chain seq x y z
N MET A 1 2.53 -20.46 -14.64
CA MET A 1 3.89 -20.00 -14.98
C MET A 1 3.78 -18.59 -15.54
N SER A 2 4.71 -17.72 -15.14
CA SER A 2 4.85 -16.27 -15.38
C SER A 2 3.98 -15.35 -14.51
N ASN A 3 4.47 -14.29 -13.87
CA ASN A 3 5.79 -13.92 -13.34
C ASN A 3 5.62 -12.55 -12.62
N SER A 4 6.46 -12.32 -11.61
CA SER A 4 6.89 -10.98 -11.16
C SER A 4 5.90 -10.07 -10.43
N ILE A 5 6.02 -9.95 -9.10
CA ILE A 5 6.01 -8.63 -8.44
C ILE A 5 7.16 -8.61 -7.42
N GLU A 6 7.99 -7.59 -7.60
CA GLU A 6 9.32 -7.40 -7.06
C GLU A 6 9.41 -7.40 -5.53
N LYS A 7 10.52 -7.96 -5.04
CA LYS A 7 11.03 -7.77 -3.69
C LYS A 7 11.45 -6.31 -3.54
N MET A 8 10.61 -5.45 -2.97
CA MET A 8 11.11 -4.22 -2.37
C MET A 8 11.74 -4.55 -1.00
N LYS A 9 13.03 -4.93 -1.06
CA LYS A 9 13.95 -4.74 0.06
C LYS A 9 14.43 -3.29 -0.06
N GLN A 10 13.95 -2.40 0.80
CA GLN A 10 14.53 -1.07 0.93
C GLN A 10 14.98 -0.84 2.37
N ASN A 11 16.30 -0.94 2.56
CA ASN A 11 17.11 -0.17 3.50
C ASN A 11 16.71 -0.15 4.98
N ASP A 12 17.01 -1.22 5.73
CA ASP A 12 17.40 -1.20 7.16
C ASP A 12 16.64 -0.28 8.14
N LEU A 13 15.43 0.13 7.78
CA LEU A 13 14.57 1.00 8.56
C LEU A 13 13.61 0.10 9.31
N LEU A 14 13.81 0.05 10.62
CA LEU A 14 12.89 -0.57 11.57
C LEU A 14 11.57 0.22 11.55
N VAL A 15 10.70 -0.10 10.59
CA VAL A 15 9.33 0.43 10.60
C VAL A 15 8.56 -0.35 11.67
N GLU A 16 8.20 0.31 12.77
CA GLU A 16 7.25 -0.22 13.75
C GLU A 16 5.84 -0.20 13.15
N ILE A 17 5.52 -1.25 12.39
CA ILE A 17 4.16 -1.56 11.97
C ILE A 17 3.45 -2.25 13.13
N HIS A 18 2.22 -1.81 13.44
CA HIS A 18 1.45 -2.46 14.50
C HIS A 18 1.36 -3.97 14.23
N PRO A 19 1.37 -4.83 15.26
CA PRO A 19 1.23 -6.27 15.05
C PRO A 19 -0.08 -6.55 14.29
N GLY A 20 0.03 -6.90 13.01
CA GLY A 20 -1.09 -7.09 12.10
C GLY A 20 -1.30 -6.01 11.04
N GLY A 21 -0.82 -4.77 11.23
CA GLY A 21 -0.97 -3.64 10.29
C GLY A 21 -2.41 -3.14 10.09
N GLU A 22 -3.41 -3.84 10.61
CA GLU A 22 -4.82 -3.50 10.42
C GLU A 22 -5.17 -2.14 11.03
N ALA A 23 -4.52 -1.77 12.15
CA ALA A 23 -4.68 -0.47 12.77
C ALA A 23 -4.14 0.70 11.92
N ASP A 24 -3.23 0.41 10.98
CA ASP A 24 -2.62 1.40 10.08
C ASP A 24 -3.43 1.58 8.78
N ILE A 25 -4.35 0.66 8.46
CA ILE A 25 -5.22 0.71 7.26
C ILE A 25 -6.03 2.01 7.18
N PRO A 26 -6.74 2.46 8.24
CA PRO A 26 -7.51 3.70 8.17
C PRO A 26 -6.64 4.91 7.84
N ARG A 27 -5.41 4.94 8.39
CA ARG A 27 -4.46 6.03 8.15
C ARG A 27 -3.92 5.99 6.72
N LEU A 28 -3.62 4.80 6.19
CA LEU A 28 -3.21 4.63 4.79
C LEU A 28 -4.33 5.06 3.82
N ASN A 29 -5.58 4.72 4.11
CA ASN A 29 -6.74 5.14 3.31
C ASN A 29 -6.97 6.64 3.35
N GLU A 30 -6.75 7.28 4.50
CA GLU A 30 -6.79 8.73 4.59
C GLU A 30 -5.69 9.38 3.72
N LEU A 31 -4.47 8.85 3.76
CA LEU A 31 -3.36 9.33 2.93
C LEU A 31 -3.60 9.11 1.43
N LEU A 32 -4.26 8.01 1.04
CA LEU A 32 -4.70 7.80 -0.35
C LEU A 32 -5.64 8.92 -0.80
N ARG A 33 -6.67 9.24 0.00
CA ARG A 33 -7.67 10.27 -0.34
C ARG A 33 -7.10 11.67 -0.37
N LEU A 34 -6.00 11.91 0.34
CA LEU A 34 -5.26 13.18 0.31
C LEU A 34 -4.27 13.27 -0.85
N HIS A 35 -4.07 12.21 -1.62
CA HIS A 35 -3.19 12.22 -2.77
C HIS A 35 -3.84 13.00 -3.93
N ASP A 36 -3.07 13.85 -4.60
CA ASP A 36 -3.60 14.73 -5.67
C ASP A 36 -4.19 13.92 -6.84
N GLU A 37 -3.53 12.81 -7.18
CA GLU A 37 -3.97 11.88 -8.22
C GLU A 37 -4.97 10.81 -7.74
N TYR A 38 -5.57 10.95 -6.55
CA TYR A 38 -6.47 9.94 -5.99
C TYR A 38 -7.58 9.54 -6.97
N ILE A 39 -7.72 8.23 -7.18
CA ILE A 39 -8.82 7.66 -7.96
C ILE A 39 -9.82 7.05 -6.99
N ASP A 40 -11.08 7.48 -7.12
CA ASP A 40 -12.18 6.95 -6.34
C ASP A 40 -12.30 5.42 -6.51
N GLY A 41 -12.49 4.73 -5.39
CA GLY A 41 -12.56 3.27 -5.35
C GLY A 41 -11.23 2.56 -5.04
N ILE A 42 -10.09 3.28 -4.96
CA ILE A 42 -8.87 2.68 -4.40
C ILE A 42 -8.96 2.69 -2.88
N GLU A 43 -8.83 1.51 -2.26
CA GLU A 43 -8.78 1.37 -0.81
C GLU A 43 -7.89 0.21 -0.35
N PHE A 44 -7.13 0.41 0.72
CA PHE A 44 -6.52 -0.66 1.50
C PHE A 44 -7.59 -1.43 2.26
N THR A 45 -7.63 -2.75 2.04
CA THR A 45 -8.68 -3.63 2.57
C THR A 45 -8.21 -4.47 3.73
N TYR A 46 -6.98 -4.98 3.67
CA TYR A 46 -6.40 -5.77 4.76
C TYR A 46 -4.88 -5.65 4.79
N ALA A 47 -4.31 -5.93 5.96
CA ALA A 47 -2.88 -6.00 6.18
C ALA A 47 -2.54 -7.40 6.66
N LYS A 48 -1.43 -7.95 6.15
CA LYS A 48 -0.96 -9.29 6.49
C LYS A 48 0.43 -9.20 7.09
N ASN A 49 0.57 -9.69 8.31
CA ASN A 49 1.89 -9.87 8.91
C ASN A 49 2.59 -11.07 8.23
N LEU A 50 3.74 -10.82 7.62
CA LEU A 50 4.56 -11.84 6.94
C LEU A 50 5.63 -12.45 7.86
N GLY A 51 5.73 -11.98 9.10
CA GLY A 51 6.76 -12.37 10.06
C GLY A 51 7.99 -11.47 9.99
N GLY A 52 8.69 -11.31 11.12
CA GLY A 52 9.92 -10.51 11.22
C GLY A 52 9.75 -9.06 10.77
N ASN A 53 9.01 -8.24 11.54
CA ASN A 53 8.73 -6.81 11.26
C ASN A 53 8.22 -6.48 9.84
N GLN A 54 7.82 -7.49 9.05
CA GLN A 54 7.30 -7.30 7.70
C GLN A 54 5.78 -7.38 7.70
N VAL A 55 5.15 -6.34 7.18
CA VAL A 55 3.70 -6.30 6.97
C VAL A 55 3.42 -5.94 5.53
N GLN A 56 2.54 -6.72 4.91
CA GLN A 56 2.03 -6.51 3.57
C GLN A 56 0.66 -5.86 3.65
N PHE A 57 0.56 -4.60 3.21
CA PHE A 57 -0.71 -3.93 2.98
C PHE A 57 -1.25 -4.29 1.60
N CYS A 58 -2.46 -4.83 1.57
CA CYS A 58 -3.21 -5.15 0.36
C CYS A 58 -4.26 -4.06 0.11
N TYR A 59 -4.46 -3.75 -1.17
CA TYR A 59 -5.46 -2.80 -1.63
C TYR A 59 -6.33 -3.44 -2.69
N ASP A 60 -7.53 -2.91 -2.81
CA ASP A 60 -8.51 -3.27 -3.82
C ASP A 60 -8.82 -2.05 -4.68
N HIS A 61 -9.32 -2.31 -5.89
CA HIS A 61 -9.79 -1.29 -6.81
C HIS A 61 -10.91 -1.88 -7.68
N PRO A 62 -11.89 -1.08 -8.12
CA PRO A 62 -13.03 -1.61 -8.84
C PRO A 62 -12.60 -2.20 -10.21
N ASP A 63 -13.29 -3.25 -10.63
CA ASP A 63 -13.08 -3.94 -11.92
C ASP A 63 -13.31 -3.03 -13.15
N THR A 64 -13.92 -1.87 -12.94
CA THR A 64 -14.15 -0.85 -13.97
C THR A 64 -12.90 -0.04 -14.29
N PHE A 65 -11.80 -0.22 -13.53
CA PHE A 65 -10.54 0.46 -13.79
C PHE A 65 -9.97 0.06 -15.15
N THR A 66 -9.67 1.07 -15.96
CA THR A 66 -8.83 0.89 -17.14
C THR A 66 -7.41 0.52 -16.73
N ASN A 67 -6.64 -0.11 -17.63
CA ASN A 67 -5.23 -0.44 -17.37
C ASN A 67 -4.44 0.78 -16.86
N LYS A 68 -4.69 1.97 -17.44
CA LYS A 68 -4.04 3.22 -17.02
C LYS A 68 -4.43 3.63 -15.60
N GLN A 69 -5.69 3.46 -15.21
CA GLN A 69 -6.14 3.72 -13.84
C GLN A 69 -5.55 2.71 -12.86
N ALA A 70 -5.41 1.44 -13.24
CA ALA A 70 -4.75 0.43 -12.42
C ALA A 70 -3.25 0.75 -12.21
N GLU A 71 -2.55 1.22 -13.25
CA GLU A 71 -1.14 1.67 -13.14
C GLU A 71 -1.01 2.89 -12.21
N ILE A 72 -1.89 3.88 -12.37
CA ILE A 72 -1.92 5.07 -11.49
C ILE A 72 -2.23 4.64 -10.05
N ALA A 73 -3.19 3.73 -9.84
CA ALA A 73 -3.54 3.21 -8.53
C ALA A 73 -2.35 2.53 -7.84
N GLN A 74 -1.64 1.67 -8.56
CA GLN A 74 -0.45 1.00 -8.05
C GLN A 74 0.64 1.99 -7.66
N ARG A 75 0.83 3.04 -8.46
CA ARG A 75 1.79 4.09 -8.18
C ARG A 75 1.42 4.85 -6.90
N ILE A 76 0.19 5.34 -6.81
CA ILE A 76 -0.31 6.10 -5.64
C ILE A 76 -0.19 5.25 -4.37
N VAL A 77 -0.61 3.99 -4.41
CA VAL A 77 -0.49 3.04 -3.30
C VAL A 77 0.97 2.91 -2.86
N SER A 78 1.91 2.81 -3.80
CA SER A 78 3.34 2.70 -3.50
C SER A 78 3.87 3.99 -2.88
N GLU A 79 3.50 5.16 -3.39
CA GLU A 79 3.90 6.46 -2.86
C GLU A 79 3.36 6.67 -1.44
N VAL A 80 2.09 6.34 -1.20
CA VAL A 80 1.46 6.43 0.12
C VAL A 80 2.11 5.48 1.13
N LYS A 81 2.39 4.22 0.73
CA LYS A 81 3.10 3.26 1.60
C LYS A 81 4.50 3.77 1.96
N ASN A 82 5.26 4.26 0.97
CA ASN A 82 6.59 4.80 1.21
C ASN A 82 6.55 6.02 2.13
N LYS A 83 5.60 6.95 1.91
CA LYS A 83 5.41 8.12 2.78
C LYS A 83 5.05 7.71 4.20
N PHE A 84 4.16 6.74 4.36
CA PHE A 84 3.77 6.21 5.66
C PHE A 84 4.97 5.59 6.40
N MET A 85 5.81 4.83 5.70
CA MET A 85 7.03 4.23 6.25
C MET A 85 8.13 5.26 6.56
N ALA A 86 8.22 6.35 5.80
CA ALA A 86 9.23 7.40 5.98
C ALA A 86 8.89 8.43 7.06
N THR A 87 7.62 8.50 7.49
CA THR A 87 7.14 9.51 8.46
C THR A 87 7.18 9.01 9.92
N LYS A 88 7.71 7.80 10.18
CA LYS A 88 7.89 7.26 11.54
C LYS A 88 9.36 7.14 11.90
#